data_AF-A0A5A7X643-F1
#
_entry.id   AF-A0A5A7X643-F1
#
_cell.length_a   1.000
_cell.length_b   1.000
_cell.length_c   1.000
_cell.angle_alpha   90.00
_cell.angle_beta   90.00
_cell.angle_gamma   90.00
#
_symmetry.space_group_name_H-M   'P 1'
#
loop_
_entity.id
_entity.type
_entity.pdbx_description
1 polymer ?
#
loop_
_entity_poly.entity_id
_entity_poly.type
_entity_poly.pdbx_seq_one_letter_code
_entity_poly.pdbx_strand_id
1 'polypeptide(L)'
;QDEKPDLVFEATSAYVHRDAAPRYAEAGIRAVDLTPAAVGPGVIPPANLREHLDAPNVNMVTCGGQATIPMVHAVSRVVDVPYAEIVASVSSASAGPGTRANIDEFTKTTSRGVEVIGGAARGKAIIILNPAEPPMIMRDTIFCAIPEDADQDAITASIKEVAAQVQTYVPGYRLLNEPQFDPPSVHSGG
;
A
#
# COMPACT_ATOMS: atom_id res chain seq x y z
N GLN A 1 -14.09 32.83 4.88
CA GLN A 1 -14.22 32.42 6.29
C GLN A 1 -12.90 32.73 6.96
N ASP A 2 -12.94 33.32 8.15
CA ASP A 2 -11.73 33.74 8.86
C ASP A 2 -11.01 32.56 9.52
N GLU A 3 -11.75 31.51 9.87
CA GLU A 3 -11.20 30.24 10.38
C GLU A 3 -11.05 29.22 9.24
N LYS A 4 -9.88 28.57 9.18
CA LYS A 4 -9.54 27.53 8.20
C LYS A 4 -9.15 26.25 8.94
N PRO A 5 -9.40 25.06 8.36
CA PRO A 5 -8.93 23.82 8.95
C PRO A 5 -7.41 23.70 8.82
N ASP A 6 -6.77 23.09 9.83
CA ASP A 6 -5.33 22.76 9.76
C ASP A 6 -5.05 21.61 8.77
N LEU A 7 -5.99 20.67 8.67
CA LEU A 7 -5.92 19.46 7.85
C LEU A 7 -7.22 19.24 7.08
N VAL A 8 -7.13 18.81 5.83
CA VAL A 8 -8.26 18.33 5.03
C VAL A 8 -8.00 16.89 4.59
N PHE A 9 -8.96 16.00 4.84
CA PHE A 9 -8.95 14.63 4.33
C PHE A 9 -9.90 14.55 3.14
N GLU A 10 -9.38 14.29 1.95
CA GLU A 10 -10.20 14.25 0.74
C GLU A 10 -10.41 12.82 0.24
N ALA A 11 -11.68 12.41 0.21
CA ALA A 11 -12.12 11.09 -0.25
C ALA A 11 -13.17 11.22 -1.36
N THR A 12 -12.89 12.08 -2.35
CA THR A 12 -13.76 12.36 -3.50
C THR A 12 -13.40 11.46 -4.69
N SER A 13 -12.68 12.00 -5.68
CA SER A 13 -12.15 11.31 -6.84
C SER A 13 -10.84 11.97 -7.27
N ALA A 14 -10.04 11.27 -8.07
CA ALA A 14 -8.71 11.77 -8.45
C ALA A 14 -8.73 13.11 -9.19
N TYR A 15 -9.73 13.35 -10.04
CA TYR A 15 -9.82 14.61 -10.78
C TYR A 15 -10.28 15.77 -9.89
N VAL A 16 -11.14 15.53 -8.91
CA VAL A 16 -11.56 16.56 -7.94
C VAL A 16 -10.37 16.96 -7.08
N HIS A 17 -9.62 15.99 -6.54
CA HIS A 17 -8.46 16.30 -5.71
C HIS A 17 -7.37 17.05 -6.49
N ARG A 18 -7.12 16.72 -7.77
CA ARG A 18 -6.17 17.46 -8.60
C ARG A 18 -6.53 18.94 -8.78
N ASP A 19 -7.83 19.24 -8.91
CA ASP A 19 -8.32 20.62 -9.01
C ASP A 19 -8.31 21.35 -7.65
N ALA A 20 -8.60 20.62 -6.57
CA ALA A 20 -8.67 21.18 -5.23
C ALA A 20 -7.29 21.37 -4.56
N ALA A 21 -6.30 20.52 -4.86
CA ALA A 21 -4.99 20.52 -4.21
C ALA A 21 -4.25 21.87 -4.28
N PRO A 22 -4.19 22.59 -5.43
CA PRO A 22 -3.60 23.93 -5.48
C PRO A 22 -4.30 24.92 -4.54
N ARG A 23 -5.63 24.83 -4.42
CA ARG A 23 -6.43 25.72 -3.56
C ARG A 23 -6.17 25.46 -2.08
N TYR A 24 -5.95 24.21 -1.69
CA TYR A 24 -5.54 23.87 -0.32
C TYR A 24 -4.16 24.44 0.00
N ALA A 25 -3.20 24.27 -0.91
CA ALA A 25 -1.84 24.79 -0.75
C ALA A 25 -1.83 26.33 -0.64
N GLU A 26 -2.53 27.04 -1.54
CA GLU A 26 -2.70 28.50 -1.49
C GLU A 26 -3.37 28.98 -0.19
N ALA A 27 -4.29 28.18 0.34
CA ALA A 27 -4.98 28.49 1.60
C ALA A 27 -4.12 28.21 2.85
N GLY A 28 -2.99 27.53 2.72
CA GLY A 28 -2.14 27.09 3.83
C GLY A 28 -2.67 25.85 4.57
N ILE A 29 -3.50 25.04 3.92
CA ILE A 29 -4.16 23.86 4.52
C ILE A 29 -3.39 22.60 4.10
N ARG A 30 -3.02 21.75 5.05
CA ARG A 30 -2.39 20.46 4.75
C ARG A 30 -3.42 19.45 4.27
N ALA A 31 -3.15 18.78 3.16
CA ALA A 31 -4.06 17.80 2.58
C ALA A 31 -3.60 16.35 2.79
N VAL A 32 -4.54 15.49 3.14
CA VAL A 32 -4.39 14.03 3.13
C VAL A 32 -5.32 13.49 2.05
N ASP A 33 -4.73 13.04 0.96
CA ASP A 33 -5.42 12.55 -0.24
C ASP A 33 -5.69 11.04 -0.12
N LEU A 34 -6.96 10.65 0.00
CA LEU A 34 -7.39 9.25 0.00
C LEU A 34 -7.77 8.76 -1.42
N THR A 35 -7.61 9.61 -2.44
CA THR A 35 -7.91 9.31 -3.83
C THR A 35 -6.66 8.81 -4.58
N PRO A 36 -6.78 8.27 -5.80
CA PRO A 36 -5.61 7.93 -6.62
C PRO A 36 -5.07 9.15 -7.40
N ALA A 37 -5.31 10.39 -6.94
CA ALA A 37 -4.78 11.58 -7.61
C ALA A 37 -3.25 11.63 -7.58
N ALA A 38 -2.65 11.24 -6.45
CA ALA A 38 -1.21 11.13 -6.22
C ALA A 38 -0.44 12.43 -6.56
N VAL A 39 -0.96 13.57 -6.10
CA VAL A 39 -0.33 14.90 -6.29
C VAL A 39 0.83 15.09 -5.31
N GLY A 40 0.68 14.63 -4.07
CA GLY A 40 1.74 14.56 -3.06
C GLY A 40 2.44 13.19 -3.02
N PRO A 41 3.52 13.05 -2.23
CA PRO A 41 4.19 11.77 -2.01
C PRO A 41 3.23 10.73 -1.40
N GLY A 42 3.37 9.49 -1.85
CA GLY A 42 2.67 8.35 -1.26
C GLY A 42 3.25 8.01 0.12
N VAL A 43 2.38 7.81 1.11
CA VAL A 43 2.78 7.54 2.50
C VAL A 43 2.26 6.19 2.96
N ILE A 44 3.17 5.36 3.46
CA ILE A 44 2.90 4.13 4.19
C ILE A 44 3.48 4.30 5.59
N PRO A 45 2.66 4.36 6.65
CA PRO A 45 3.11 4.74 7.99
C PRO A 45 4.38 4.05 8.51
N PRO A 46 4.48 2.70 8.46
CA PRO A 46 5.67 2.01 8.96
C PRO A 46 6.90 2.13 8.05
N ALA A 47 6.74 2.61 6.81
CA ALA A 47 7.83 2.68 5.84
C ALA A 47 8.45 4.08 5.74
N ASN A 48 7.64 5.11 5.47
CA ASN A 48 8.16 6.43 5.08
C ASN A 48 7.41 7.65 5.65
N LEU A 49 6.51 7.49 6.63
CA LEU A 49 5.75 8.63 7.19
C LEU A 49 6.65 9.77 7.69
N ARG A 50 7.76 9.41 8.37
CA ARG A 50 8.68 10.41 8.95
C ARG A 50 9.35 11.29 7.89
N GLU A 51 9.45 10.84 6.65
CA GLU A 51 10.05 11.59 5.54
C GLU A 51 9.13 12.71 5.01
N HIS A 52 7.83 12.64 5.33
CA HIS A 52 6.81 13.47 4.70
C HIS A 52 5.91 14.23 5.70
N LEU A 53 6.32 14.35 6.97
CA LEU A 53 5.54 15.04 8.01
C LEU A 53 5.28 16.53 7.69
N ASP A 54 6.19 17.16 6.95
CA ASP A 54 6.11 18.57 6.55
C ASP A 54 5.53 18.77 5.13
N ALA A 55 5.16 17.69 4.44
CA ALA A 55 4.58 17.79 3.11
C ALA A 55 3.20 18.49 3.18
N PRO A 56 2.92 19.48 2.32
CA PRO A 56 1.63 20.17 2.31
C PRO A 56 0.49 19.29 1.78
N ASN A 57 0.83 18.20 1.10
CA ASN A 57 -0.09 17.21 0.58
C ASN A 57 0.58 15.84 0.66
N VAL A 58 -0.10 14.83 1.21
CA VAL A 58 0.34 13.44 1.22
C VAL A 58 -0.75 12.54 0.64
N ASN A 59 -0.36 11.48 -0.06
CA ASN A 59 -1.29 10.54 -0.69
C ASN A 59 -1.27 9.18 0.03
N MET A 60 -2.46 8.61 0.24
CA MET A 60 -2.63 7.32 0.94
C MET A 60 -2.50 6.10 0.01
N VAL A 61 -2.00 6.28 -1.21
CA VAL A 61 -1.82 5.25 -2.23
C VAL A 61 -3.14 4.55 -2.54
N THR A 62 -3.30 3.29 -2.12
CA THR A 62 -4.51 2.48 -2.29
C THR A 62 -4.70 1.62 -1.04
N CYS A 63 -5.90 1.10 -0.82
CA CYS A 63 -6.13 0.14 0.26
C CYS A 63 -5.24 -1.11 0.16
N GLY A 64 -5.03 -1.63 -1.06
CA GLY A 64 -4.09 -2.74 -1.30
C GLY A 64 -2.66 -2.35 -1.00
N GLY A 65 -2.23 -1.13 -1.36
CA GLY A 65 -0.91 -0.60 -1.04
C GLY A 65 -0.69 -0.48 0.48
N GLN A 66 -1.65 0.09 1.22
CA GLN A 66 -1.59 0.20 2.68
C GLN A 66 -1.51 -1.18 3.37
N ALA A 67 -2.16 -2.20 2.80
CA ALA A 67 -2.14 -3.55 3.36
C ALA A 67 -0.86 -4.34 3.01
N THR A 68 -0.19 -4.04 1.89
CA THR A 68 0.85 -4.92 1.32
C THR A 68 2.25 -4.30 1.28
N ILE A 69 2.36 -3.00 1.02
CA ILE A 69 3.65 -2.30 0.96
C ILE A 69 4.42 -2.38 2.30
N PRO A 70 3.78 -2.34 3.49
CA PRO A 70 4.51 -2.61 4.74
C PRO A 70 5.27 -3.94 4.72
N MET A 71 4.69 -4.99 4.12
CA MET A 71 5.33 -6.31 4.05
C MET A 71 6.50 -6.32 3.06
N VAL A 72 6.35 -5.64 1.92
CA VAL A 72 7.47 -5.48 0.96
C VAL A 72 8.61 -4.69 1.61
N HIS A 73 8.31 -3.60 2.31
CA HIS A 73 9.28 -2.82 3.07
C HIS A 73 9.98 -3.67 4.16
N ALA A 74 9.22 -4.53 4.85
CA ALA A 74 9.77 -5.41 5.88
C ALA A 74 10.81 -6.38 5.30
N VAL A 75 10.64 -6.85 4.06
CA VAL A 75 11.63 -7.69 3.39
C VAL A 75 12.80 -6.86 2.85
N SER A 76 12.51 -5.74 2.17
CA SER A 76 13.53 -4.93 1.49
C SER A 76 14.49 -4.21 2.44
N ARG A 77 14.09 -3.96 3.68
CA ARG A 77 14.99 -3.43 4.72
C ARG A 77 15.97 -4.48 5.29
N VAL A 78 15.83 -5.75 4.91
CA VAL A 78 16.70 -6.87 5.32
C VAL A 78 17.57 -7.34 4.16
N VAL A 79 16.99 -7.51 2.97
CA VAL A 79 17.67 -7.99 1.76
C VAL A 79 17.22 -7.21 0.53
N ASP A 80 18.03 -7.23 -0.54
CA ASP A 80 17.60 -6.69 -1.84
C ASP A 80 16.39 -7.47 -2.38
N VAL A 81 15.40 -6.76 -2.92
CA VAL A 81 14.17 -7.33 -3.49
C VAL A 81 14.09 -6.97 -4.99
N PRO A 82 14.54 -7.84 -5.91
CA PRO A 82 14.50 -7.55 -7.35
C PRO A 82 13.08 -7.45 -7.91
N TYR A 83 12.14 -8.16 -7.29
CA TYR A 83 10.74 -8.21 -7.69
C TYR A 83 9.83 -8.42 -6.49
N ALA A 84 8.72 -7.68 -6.44
CA ALA A 84 7.64 -7.95 -5.52
C ALA A 84 6.28 -7.89 -6.23
N GLU A 85 5.41 -8.83 -5.87
CA GLU A 85 4.04 -8.94 -6.37
C GLU A 85 3.06 -8.99 -5.22
N ILE A 86 1.96 -8.26 -5.34
CA ILE A 86 0.86 -8.28 -4.38
C ILE A 86 -0.42 -8.72 -5.07
N VAL A 87 -1.25 -9.48 -4.35
CA VAL A 87 -2.56 -9.94 -4.80
C VAL A 87 -3.59 -9.60 -3.73
N ALA A 88 -4.36 -8.54 -3.98
CA ALA A 88 -5.44 -8.10 -3.12
C ALA A 88 -6.76 -8.78 -3.52
N SER A 89 -7.37 -9.52 -2.60
CA SER A 89 -8.69 -10.14 -2.78
C SER A 89 -9.70 -9.50 -1.85
N VAL A 90 -10.70 -8.83 -2.41
CA VAL A 90 -11.72 -8.08 -1.66
C VAL A 90 -13.13 -8.55 -2.02
N SER A 91 -14.07 -8.35 -1.10
CA SER A 91 -15.48 -8.63 -1.41
C SER A 91 -15.98 -7.73 -2.53
N SER A 92 -16.78 -8.28 -3.45
CA SER A 92 -17.43 -7.50 -4.51
C SER A 92 -18.35 -6.42 -3.94
N ALA A 93 -18.96 -6.67 -2.77
CA ALA A 93 -19.84 -5.74 -2.07
C ALA A 93 -19.09 -4.51 -1.52
N SER A 94 -17.82 -4.64 -1.15
CA SER A 94 -16.99 -3.51 -0.69
C SER A 94 -16.40 -2.66 -1.82
N ALA A 95 -16.44 -3.14 -3.07
CA ALA A 95 -15.94 -2.43 -4.24
C ALA A 95 -17.05 -1.59 -4.90
N GLY A 96 -17.15 -0.32 -4.51
CA GLY A 96 -18.10 0.63 -5.09
C GLY A 96 -17.78 1.02 -6.55
N PRO A 97 -18.62 1.82 -7.21
CA PRO A 97 -18.43 2.24 -8.60
C PRO A 97 -17.09 2.92 -8.87
N GLY A 98 -16.60 3.73 -7.91
CA GLY A 98 -15.30 4.39 -8.01
C GLY A 98 -14.13 3.39 -8.13
N THR A 99 -14.08 2.38 -7.26
CA THR A 99 -13.06 1.32 -7.32
C THR A 99 -13.12 0.55 -8.64
N ARG A 100 -14.33 0.24 -9.12
CA ARG A 100 -14.54 -0.52 -10.37
C ARG A 100 -14.12 0.27 -11.61
N ALA A 101 -14.42 1.56 -11.63
CA ALA A 101 -14.06 2.44 -12.75
C ALA A 101 -12.56 2.76 -12.82
N ASN A 102 -11.82 2.57 -11.72
CA ASN A 102 -10.41 2.92 -11.61
C ASN A 102 -9.52 1.70 -11.28
N ILE A 103 -9.89 0.52 -11.80
CA ILE A 103 -9.17 -0.73 -11.49
C ILE A 103 -7.75 -0.74 -12.07
N ASP A 104 -7.56 -0.09 -13.23
CA ASP A 104 -6.24 0.08 -13.85
C ASP A 104 -5.35 0.98 -13.00
N GLU A 105 -5.89 2.10 -12.52
CA GLU A 105 -5.20 3.04 -11.64
C GLU A 105 -4.81 2.36 -10.32
N PHE A 106 -5.66 1.49 -9.77
CA PHE A 106 -5.31 0.69 -8.61
C PHE A 106 -4.05 -0.13 -8.87
N THR A 107 -3.99 -0.89 -9.97
CA THR A 107 -2.84 -1.76 -10.25
C THR A 107 -1.56 -0.95 -10.51
N LYS A 108 -1.64 0.13 -11.28
CA LYS A 108 -0.49 1.00 -11.60
C LYS A 108 0.05 1.72 -10.36
N THR A 109 -0.83 2.34 -9.58
CA THR A 109 -0.46 3.11 -8.38
C THR A 109 0.11 2.19 -7.30
N THR A 110 -0.51 1.02 -7.10
CA THR A 110 -0.02 0.06 -6.11
C THR A 110 1.32 -0.55 -6.53
N SER A 111 1.50 -0.93 -7.81
CA SER A 111 2.79 -1.42 -8.32
C SER A 111 3.90 -0.39 -8.13
N ARG A 112 3.61 0.89 -8.39
CA ARG A 112 4.56 1.98 -8.15
C ARG A 112 4.88 2.18 -6.67
N GLY A 113 3.90 2.04 -5.79
CA GLY A 113 4.11 2.10 -4.34
C GLY A 113 4.98 0.95 -3.82
N VAL A 114 4.79 -0.26 -4.36
CA VAL A 114 5.64 -1.43 -4.09
C VAL A 114 7.10 -1.15 -4.44
N GLU A 115 7.36 -0.41 -5.52
CA GLU A 115 8.72 0.00 -5.90
C GLU A 115 9.27 1.12 -5.02
N VAL A 116 8.60 2.26 -4.99
CA VAL A 116 9.13 3.51 -4.40
C VAL A 116 9.18 3.46 -2.88
N ILE A 117 8.15 2.89 -2.27
CA ILE A 117 7.98 2.90 -0.82
C ILE A 117 8.32 1.52 -0.25
N GLY A 118 7.93 0.46 -0.95
CA GLY A 118 8.25 -0.91 -0.58
C GLY A 118 9.72 -1.27 -0.80
N GLY A 119 10.43 -0.58 -1.70
CA GLY A 119 11.86 -0.81 -1.96
C GLY A 119 12.16 -1.96 -2.92
N ALA A 120 11.15 -2.52 -3.60
CA ALA A 120 11.39 -3.51 -4.65
C ALA A 120 11.90 -2.84 -5.93
N ALA A 121 12.81 -3.48 -6.66
CA ALA A 121 13.29 -2.95 -7.94
C ALA A 121 12.20 -2.95 -9.03
N ARG A 122 11.27 -3.93 -8.96
CA ARG A 122 10.09 -4.01 -9.84
C ARG A 122 8.87 -4.45 -9.04
N GLY A 123 7.76 -3.74 -9.21
CA GLY A 123 6.50 -4.03 -8.53
C GLY A 123 5.43 -4.58 -9.47
N LYS A 124 4.55 -5.43 -8.96
CA LYS A 124 3.29 -5.82 -9.61
C LYS A 124 2.15 -5.87 -8.59
N ALA A 125 0.98 -5.43 -9.01
CA ALA A 125 -0.24 -5.51 -8.21
C ALA A 125 -1.39 -6.15 -9.00
N ILE A 126 -2.09 -7.07 -8.35
CA ILE A 126 -3.30 -7.73 -8.82
C ILE A 126 -4.42 -7.45 -7.82
N ILE A 127 -5.63 -7.21 -8.34
CA ILE A 127 -6.85 -7.09 -7.53
C ILE A 127 -7.92 -8.06 -8.05
N ILE A 128 -8.55 -8.78 -7.12
CA ILE A 128 -9.62 -9.74 -7.36
C ILE A 128 -10.87 -9.32 -6.59
N LEU A 129 -12.00 -9.23 -7.27
CA LEU A 129 -13.31 -8.97 -6.67
C LEU A 129 -14.08 -10.29 -6.54
N ASN A 130 -14.35 -10.73 -5.31
CA ASN A 130 -15.01 -12.00 -5.04
C ASN A 130 -16.46 -11.79 -4.56
N PRO A 131 -17.48 -12.33 -5.25
CA PRO A 131 -18.90 -12.17 -4.88
C PRO A 131 -19.43 -13.21 -3.89
N ALA A 132 -18.56 -13.95 -3.17
CA ALA A 132 -19.00 -14.96 -2.19
C ALA A 132 -19.89 -14.37 -1.08
N GLU A 133 -20.82 -15.20 -0.59
CA GLU A 133 -21.72 -14.92 0.53
C GLU A 133 -21.54 -15.98 1.63
N PRO A 134 -21.25 -15.60 2.90
CA PRO A 134 -21.11 -14.23 3.39
C PRO A 134 -19.89 -13.49 2.79
N PRO A 135 -19.89 -12.15 2.73
CA PRO A 135 -18.80 -11.40 2.12
C PRO A 135 -17.45 -11.75 2.76
N MET A 136 -16.47 -12.08 1.92
CA MET A 136 -15.16 -12.48 2.42
C MET A 136 -14.42 -11.31 3.09
N ILE A 137 -13.65 -11.63 4.12
CA ILE A 137 -12.66 -10.71 4.69
C ILE A 137 -11.57 -10.45 3.65
N MET A 138 -11.10 -9.21 3.55
CA MET A 138 -9.98 -8.84 2.68
C MET A 138 -8.77 -9.73 2.97
N ARG A 139 -8.18 -10.27 1.90
CA ARG A 139 -6.97 -11.08 1.97
C ARG A 139 -5.97 -10.54 0.99
N ASP A 140 -4.74 -10.44 1.43
CA ASP A 140 -3.63 -9.99 0.60
C ASP A 140 -2.51 -11.01 0.67
N THR A 141 -2.00 -11.41 -0.49
CA THR A 141 -0.81 -12.25 -0.61
C THR A 141 0.31 -11.42 -1.18
N ILE A 142 1.50 -11.53 -0.60
CA ILE A 142 2.69 -10.79 -1.00
C ILE A 142 3.77 -11.80 -1.35
N PHE A 143 4.35 -11.66 -2.54
CA PHE A 143 5.49 -12.42 -3.02
C PHE A 143 6.67 -11.47 -3.18
N CYS A 144 7.82 -11.80 -2.59
CA CYS A 144 9.06 -11.06 -2.78
C CYS A 144 10.13 -12.03 -3.27
N ALA A 145 10.80 -11.69 -4.38
CA ALA A 145 12.02 -12.35 -4.78
C ALA A 145 13.14 -11.92 -3.83
N ILE A 146 13.88 -12.88 -3.29
CA ILE A 146 14.96 -12.68 -2.33
C ILE A 146 16.20 -13.50 -2.75
N PRO A 147 17.41 -13.16 -2.26
CA PRO A 147 18.60 -13.98 -2.48
C PRO A 147 18.44 -15.41 -1.96
N GLU A 148 19.08 -16.40 -2.60
CA GLU A 148 19.01 -17.81 -2.19
C GLU A 148 19.60 -18.06 -0.79
N ASP A 149 20.60 -17.27 -0.41
CA ASP A 149 21.30 -17.32 0.88
C ASP A 149 20.72 -16.34 1.91
N ALA A 150 19.54 -15.76 1.66
CA ALA A 150 18.90 -14.82 2.56
C ALA A 150 18.61 -15.44 3.93
N ASP A 151 18.86 -14.66 5.00
CA ASP A 151 18.52 -15.04 6.36
C ASP A 151 16.99 -14.99 6.56
N GLN A 152 16.36 -16.17 6.45
CA GLN A 152 14.90 -16.32 6.56
C GLN A 152 14.38 -15.99 7.96
N ASP A 153 15.18 -16.17 9.01
CA ASP A 153 14.81 -15.83 10.38
C ASP A 153 14.79 -14.31 10.57
N ALA A 154 15.79 -13.61 10.02
CA ALA A 154 15.83 -12.14 10.02
C ALA A 154 14.65 -11.53 9.23
N ILE A 155 14.33 -12.08 8.05
CA ILE A 155 13.17 -11.67 7.26
C ILE A 155 11.87 -11.90 8.04
N THR A 156 11.71 -13.07 8.65
CA THR A 156 10.52 -13.43 9.44
C THR A 156 10.33 -12.49 10.63
N ALA A 157 11.41 -12.22 11.38
CA ALA A 157 11.39 -11.29 12.50
C ALA A 157 10.97 -9.87 12.04
N SER A 158 11.52 -9.41 10.92
CA SER A 158 11.19 -8.11 10.34
C SER A 158 9.72 -8.01 9.92
N ILE A 159 9.19 -9.02 9.24
CA ILE A 159 7.77 -9.10 8.85
C ILE A 159 6.87 -9.02 10.08
N LYS A 160 7.18 -9.78 11.14
CA LYS A 160 6.41 -9.78 12.39
C LYS A 160 6.44 -8.43 13.09
N GLU A 161 7.60 -7.78 13.14
CA GLU A 161 7.74 -6.43 13.71
C GLU A 161 6.88 -5.42 12.95
N VAL A 162 6.97 -5.38 11.61
CA VAL A 162 6.18 -4.43 10.81
C VAL A 162 4.69 -4.75 10.88
N ALA A 163 4.29 -6.01 10.89
CA ALA A 163 2.89 -6.39 11.10
C ALA A 163 2.36 -5.90 12.46
N ALA A 164 3.16 -5.98 13.52
CA ALA A 164 2.82 -5.43 14.83
C ALA A 164 2.73 -3.90 14.83
N GLN A 165 3.57 -3.20 14.05
CA GLN A 165 3.44 -1.76 13.84
C GLN A 165 2.14 -1.40 13.11
N VAL A 166 1.75 -2.17 12.08
CA VAL A 166 0.46 -1.97 11.39
C VAL A 166 -0.71 -2.19 12.36
N GLN A 167 -0.60 -3.17 13.25
CA GLN A 167 -1.63 -3.48 14.26
C GLN A 167 -1.88 -2.33 15.24
N THR A 168 -0.95 -1.40 15.44
CA THR A 168 -1.19 -0.25 16.34
C THR A 168 -2.26 0.70 15.80
N TYR A 169 -2.52 0.69 14.49
CA TYR A 169 -3.55 1.51 13.84
C TYR A 169 -4.60 0.69 13.06
N VAL A 170 -4.37 -0.60 12.78
CA VAL A 170 -5.37 -1.55 12.26
C VAL A 170 -5.34 -2.85 13.08
N PRO A 171 -6.07 -2.94 14.22
CA PRO A 171 -6.00 -4.10 15.12
C PRO A 171 -6.37 -5.45 14.49
N GLY A 172 -7.18 -5.44 13.42
CA GLY A 172 -7.59 -6.65 12.69
C GLY A 172 -6.56 -7.15 11.66
N TYR A 173 -5.49 -6.38 11.40
CA TYR A 173 -4.43 -6.78 10.48
C TYR A 173 -3.63 -7.93 11.10
N ARG A 174 -3.55 -9.08 10.42
CA ARG A 174 -2.87 -10.27 10.96
C ARG A 174 -2.30 -11.14 9.86
N LEU A 175 -1.17 -11.77 10.15
CA LEU A 175 -0.64 -12.84 9.33
C LEU A 175 -1.57 -14.06 9.40
N LEU A 176 -1.94 -14.61 8.25
CA LEU A 176 -2.75 -15.83 8.20
C LEU A 176 -1.91 -17.08 8.43
N ASN A 177 -0.64 -17.05 8.00
CA ASN A 177 0.35 -18.10 8.18
C ASN A 177 1.70 -17.44 8.51
N GLU A 178 2.65 -18.24 9.01
CA GLU A 178 4.07 -17.83 9.02
C GLU A 178 4.55 -17.53 7.60
N PRO A 179 5.53 -16.62 7.41
CA PRO A 179 6.17 -16.41 6.12
C PRO A 179 6.63 -17.74 5.52
N GLN A 180 6.31 -17.97 4.26
CA GLN A 180 6.70 -19.17 3.52
C GLN A 180 7.90 -18.84 2.64
N PHE A 181 8.87 -19.76 2.58
CA PHE A 181 10.08 -19.62 1.79
C PHE A 181 10.19 -20.82 0.86
N ASP A 182 10.34 -20.55 -0.43
CA ASP A 182 10.45 -21.55 -1.47
C ASP A 182 11.79 -21.42 -2.19
N PRO A 183 12.48 -22.54 -2.50
CA PRO A 183 13.66 -22.50 -3.34
C PRO A 183 13.28 -22.09 -4.78
N PRO A 184 14.23 -21.53 -5.55
CA PRO A 184 14.01 -21.21 -6.95
C PRO A 184 13.53 -22.44 -7.74
N SER A 185 12.52 -22.24 -8.58
CA SER A 185 12.02 -23.28 -9.47
C SER A 185 11.53 -22.69 -10.79
N VAL A 186 11.50 -23.53 -11.82
CA VAL A 186 10.95 -23.19 -13.15
C VAL A 186 9.50 -22.69 -13.12
N HIS A 187 8.77 -22.97 -12.03
CA HIS A 187 7.39 -22.51 -11.83
C HIS A 187 7.28 -21.22 -11.01
N SER A 188 8.33 -20.87 -10.26
CA SER A 188 8.39 -19.67 -9.40
C SER A 188 9.23 -18.53 -10.00
N GLY A 189 9.75 -18.72 -11.22
CA GLY A 189 10.50 -17.69 -11.95
C GLY A 189 12.00 -17.65 -11.64
N GLY A 190 12.57 -18.77 -11.17
CA GLY A 190 14.02 -19.00 -11.13
C GLY A 190 14.59 -19.37 -12.48
#